data_AF-A0A963JWF8-F1
#
_entry.id   AF-A0A963JWF8-F1
#
_cell.length_a   1.000
_cell.length_b   1.000
_cell.length_c   1.000
_cell.angle_alpha   90.00
_cell.angle_beta   90.00
_cell.angle_gamma   90.00
#
_symmetry.space_group_name_H-M   'P 1'
#
loop_
_entity.id
_entity.type
_entity.pdbx_description
1 polymer ?
#
loop_
_entity_poly.entity_id
_entity_poly.type
_entity_poly.pdbx_seq_one_letter_code
_entity_poly.pdbx_strand_id
1 'polypeptide(L)'
;MSTKSALNATPMMPKFDVDAVMALHKANLDTMVAAQKIMFDLAQTVAKRQSELLKDAFSSTESMMKGFDGKKQPQAYMDDAKVVLEKAMAEAKETMDLGMKAQTEVVDLFVKRATANFDEAKTLAA
;
A
#
# COMPACT_ATOMS: atom_id res chain seq x y z
N MET A 1 -43.04 49.78 -36.97
CA MET A 1 -43.62 48.77 -36.07
C MET A 1 -43.26 47.41 -36.65
N SER A 2 -42.22 46.76 -36.10
CA SER A 2 -42.33 45.69 -35.07
C SER A 2 -42.87 44.41 -35.72
N THR A 3 -42.14 43.30 -35.80
CA THR A 3 -41.42 42.64 -34.71
C THR A 3 -40.24 41.80 -35.20
N LYS A 4 -39.13 41.93 -34.47
CA LYS A 4 -37.93 41.09 -34.51
C LYS A 4 -38.24 39.69 -33.96
N SER A 5 -37.62 38.70 -34.60
CA SER A 5 -36.73 37.70 -33.98
C SER A 5 -37.21 37.03 -32.68
N ALA A 6 -37.67 35.80 -32.82
CA ALA A 6 -37.52 34.77 -31.78
C ALA A 6 -37.17 33.45 -32.48
N LEU A 7 -36.01 33.45 -33.14
CA LEU A 7 -35.34 32.22 -33.56
C LEU A 7 -35.04 31.42 -32.28
N ASN A 8 -35.56 30.20 -32.22
CA ASN A 8 -35.15 29.09 -31.34
C ASN A 8 -33.90 29.37 -30.49
N ALA A 9 -34.10 29.85 -29.27
CA ALA A 9 -33.12 29.70 -28.20
C ALA A 9 -33.64 28.60 -27.28
N THR A 10 -33.65 27.36 -27.76
CA THR A 10 -33.52 26.23 -26.84
C THR A 10 -32.22 26.50 -26.07
N PRO A 11 -32.24 26.60 -24.73
CA PRO A 11 -31.01 26.70 -23.98
C PRO A 11 -30.15 25.51 -24.39
N MET A 12 -28.96 25.76 -24.94
CA MET A 12 -27.99 24.70 -25.17
C MET A 12 -27.75 24.06 -23.81
N MET A 13 -28.35 22.89 -23.60
CA MET A 13 -28.00 22.03 -22.47
C MET A 13 -26.48 21.90 -22.49
N PRO A 14 -25.79 22.10 -21.35
CA PRO A 14 -24.35 21.89 -21.28
C PRO A 14 -24.03 20.54 -21.93
N LYS A 15 -23.03 20.51 -22.81
CA LYS A 15 -22.62 19.26 -23.46
C LYS A 15 -22.16 18.31 -22.34
N PHE A 16 -23.02 17.35 -21.98
CA PHE A 16 -22.68 16.35 -20.99
C PHE A 16 -21.56 15.47 -21.56
N ASP A 17 -20.35 15.66 -21.05
CA ASP A 17 -19.16 14.95 -21.52
C ASP A 17 -19.12 13.54 -20.92
N VAL A 18 -19.75 12.60 -21.65
CA VAL A 18 -19.82 11.18 -21.26
C VAL A 18 -18.43 10.56 -21.17
N ASP A 19 -17.50 10.96 -22.03
CA ASP A 19 -16.14 10.43 -22.06
C ASP A 19 -15.38 10.87 -20.81
N ALA A 20 -15.53 12.14 -20.40
CA ALA A 20 -14.95 12.64 -19.16
C ALA A 20 -15.54 11.95 -17.91
N VAL A 21 -16.84 11.66 -17.88
CA VAL A 21 -17.46 10.89 -16.78
C VAL A 21 -16.94 9.45 -16.74
N MET A 22 -16.80 8.80 -17.89
CA MET A 22 -16.23 7.45 -17.96
C MET A 22 -14.76 7.43 -17.54
N ALA A 23 -13.98 8.44 -17.92
CA ALA A 23 -12.59 8.61 -17.50
C ALA A 23 -12.47 8.78 -15.98
N LEU A 24 -13.34 9.61 -15.37
CA LEU A 24 -13.44 9.79 -13.91
C LEU A 24 -13.68 8.45 -13.19
N HIS A 25 -14.63 7.65 -13.67
CA HIS A 25 -14.93 6.32 -13.11
C HIS A 25 -13.77 5.35 -13.28
N LYS A 26 -13.14 5.32 -14.46
CA LYS A 26 -11.97 4.49 -14.73
C LYS A 26 -10.82 4.84 -13.79
N ALA A 27 -10.51 6.12 -13.63
CA ALA A 27 -9.45 6.57 -12.73
C ALA A 27 -9.71 6.19 -11.26
N ASN A 28 -10.98 6.21 -10.81
CA ASN A 28 -11.35 5.71 -9.48
C ASN A 28 -11.10 4.21 -9.33
N LEU A 29 -11.45 3.39 -10.33
CA LEU A 29 -11.18 1.95 -10.31
C LEU A 29 -9.68 1.65 -10.34
N ASP A 30 -8.93 2.33 -11.21
CA ASP A 30 -7.49 2.14 -11.33
C ASP A 30 -6.77 2.52 -10.02
N THR A 31 -7.28 3.53 -9.29
CA THR A 31 -6.83 3.89 -7.94
C THR A 31 -7.07 2.73 -6.96
N MET A 32 -8.27 2.13 -6.94
CA MET A 32 -8.55 0.99 -6.06
C MET A 32 -7.67 -0.22 -6.39
N VAL A 33 -7.45 -0.52 -7.66
CA VAL A 33 -6.58 -1.60 -8.11
C VAL A 33 -5.14 -1.35 -7.66
N ALA A 34 -4.65 -0.11 -7.79
CA ALA A 34 -3.32 0.26 -7.32
C ALA A 34 -3.18 0.10 -5.80
N ALA A 35 -4.19 0.50 -5.02
CA ALA A 35 -4.21 0.28 -3.57
C ALA A 35 -4.16 -1.22 -3.22
N GLN A 36 -4.94 -2.06 -3.91
CA GLN A 36 -4.91 -3.52 -3.73
C GLN A 36 -3.54 -4.10 -4.06
N LYS A 37 -2.89 -3.60 -5.11
CA LYS A 37 -1.54 -4.03 -5.50
C LYS A 37 -0.52 -3.73 -4.40
N ILE A 38 -0.57 -2.54 -3.79
CA ILE A 38 0.31 -2.19 -2.66
C ILE A 38 0.13 -3.19 -1.51
N MET A 39 -1.12 -3.52 -1.17
CA MET A 39 -1.41 -4.50 -0.11
C MET A 39 -0.92 -5.91 -0.46
N PHE A 40 -1.05 -6.32 -1.73
CA PHE A 40 -0.54 -7.60 -2.20
C PHE A 40 0.99 -7.66 -2.16
N ASP A 41 1.67 -6.59 -2.58
CA ASP A 41 3.12 -6.49 -2.53
C ASP A 41 3.63 -6.52 -1.08
N LEU A 42 2.92 -5.88 -0.15
CA LEU A 42 3.19 -5.97 1.29
C LEU A 42 3.07 -7.43 1.76
N ALA A 43 1.95 -8.10 1.48
CA ALA A 43 1.73 -9.48 1.90
C ALA A 43 2.79 -10.42 1.33
N GLN A 44 3.14 -10.26 0.04
CA GLN A 44 4.18 -11.05 -0.60
C GLN A 44 5.56 -10.81 0.05
N THR A 45 5.87 -9.57 0.40
CA THR A 45 7.15 -9.22 1.05
C THR A 45 7.23 -9.81 2.46
N VAL A 46 6.16 -9.69 3.24
CA VAL A 46 6.06 -10.30 4.58
C VAL A 46 6.16 -11.83 4.49
N ALA A 47 5.47 -12.47 3.55
CA ALA A 47 5.52 -13.91 3.36
C ALA A 47 6.92 -14.41 2.99
N LYS A 48 7.63 -13.70 2.09
CA LYS A 48 9.03 -14.02 1.75
C LYS A 48 9.93 -13.96 2.98
N ARG A 49 9.78 -12.92 3.80
CA ARG A 49 10.51 -12.82 5.07
C ARG A 49 10.19 -13.93 6.04
N GLN A 50 8.91 -14.26 6.26
CA GLN A 50 8.56 -15.38 7.14
C GLN A 50 9.16 -16.70 6.65
N SER A 51 9.26 -16.91 5.34
CA SER A 51 9.96 -18.07 4.77
C SER A 51 11.46 -18.05 5.06
N GLU A 52 12.12 -16.89 4.95
CA GLU A 52 13.54 -16.72 5.28
C GLU A 52 13.79 -16.95 6.78
N LEU A 53 12.93 -16.40 7.65
CA LEU A 53 13.00 -16.62 9.11
C LEU A 53 12.87 -18.09 9.49
N LEU A 54 11.96 -18.82 8.83
CA LEU A 54 11.83 -20.26 9.03
C LEU A 54 13.09 -21.02 8.61
N LYS A 55 13.68 -20.67 7.46
CA LYS A 55 14.95 -21.28 7.01
C LYS A 55 16.08 -21.02 8.02
N ASP A 56 16.21 -19.79 8.48
CA ASP A 56 17.19 -19.40 9.50
C ASP A 56 16.98 -20.16 10.81
N ALA A 57 15.73 -20.33 11.24
CA ALA A 57 15.39 -21.07 12.45
C ALA A 57 15.75 -22.56 12.31
N PHE A 58 15.48 -23.17 11.16
CA PHE A 58 15.89 -24.55 10.86
C PHE A 58 17.41 -24.71 10.90
N SER A 59 18.15 -23.82 10.22
CA SER A 59 19.63 -23.86 10.22
C SER A 59 20.22 -23.61 11.61
N SER A 60 19.64 -22.69 12.39
CA SER A 60 20.05 -22.45 13.78
C SER A 60 19.81 -23.68 14.66
N THR A 61 18.66 -24.33 14.51
CA THR A 61 18.31 -25.53 15.28
C THR A 61 19.24 -26.70 14.95
N GLU A 62 19.56 -26.92 13.68
CA GLU A 62 20.51 -27.94 13.24
C GLU A 62 21.91 -27.66 13.81
N SER A 63 22.34 -26.40 13.78
CA SER A 63 23.63 -25.98 14.35
C SER A 63 23.68 -26.18 15.86
N MET A 64 22.59 -25.87 16.57
CA MET A 64 22.49 -26.05 18.02
C MET A 64 22.49 -27.53 18.43
N MET A 65 21.81 -28.40 17.66
CA MET A 65 21.87 -29.85 17.87
C MET A 65 23.26 -30.44 17.63
N LYS A 66 24.02 -29.93 16.65
CA LYS A 66 25.38 -30.38 16.35
C LYS A 66 26.43 -29.80 17.32
N GLY A 67 26.16 -28.65 17.93
CA GLY A 67 27.08 -27.91 18.81
C GLY A 67 26.75 -28.01 20.30
N PHE A 68 25.89 -28.93 20.72
CA PHE A 68 25.48 -29.05 22.12
C PHE A 68 26.64 -29.53 23.00
N ASP A 69 27.25 -28.60 23.74
CA ASP A 69 28.22 -28.87 24.79
C ASP A 69 27.59 -28.64 26.16
N GLY A 70 27.41 -29.72 26.92
CA GLY A 70 26.87 -29.69 28.29
C GLY A 70 27.71 -28.88 29.30
N LYS A 71 28.87 -28.36 28.90
CA LYS A 71 29.74 -27.49 29.70
C LYS A 71 29.63 -26.00 29.37
N LYS A 72 28.70 -25.57 28.51
CA LYS A 72 28.52 -24.15 28.16
C LYS A 72 28.43 -23.28 29.42
N GLN A 73 29.26 -22.24 29.50
CA GLN A 73 29.26 -21.32 30.63
C GLN A 73 27.97 -20.46 30.65
N PRO A 74 27.44 -20.08 31.83
CA PRO A 74 26.23 -19.27 31.96
C PRO A 74 26.23 -17.98 31.12
N GLN A 75 27.40 -17.35 30.95
CA GLN A 75 27.57 -16.15 30.13
C GLN A 75 27.20 -16.38 28.66
N ALA A 76 27.57 -17.53 28.09
CA ALA A 76 27.28 -17.85 26.69
C ALA A 76 25.76 -17.95 26.43
N TYR A 77 24.98 -18.40 27.41
CA TYR A 77 23.52 -18.43 27.29
C TYR A 77 22.90 -17.02 27.31
N MET A 78 23.48 -16.08 28.06
CA MET A 78 23.02 -14.70 28.10
C MET A 78 23.32 -13.97 26.78
N ASP A 79 24.50 -14.23 26.20
CA ASP A 79 24.88 -13.67 24.91
C ASP A 79 23.99 -14.24 23.78
N ASP A 80 23.72 -15.55 23.78
CA ASP A 80 22.80 -16.20 22.85
C ASP A 80 21.38 -15.60 22.96
N ALA A 81 20.87 -15.39 24.18
CA ALA A 81 19.55 -14.80 24.42
C ALA A 81 19.47 -13.36 23.91
N LYS A 82 20.54 -12.57 24.07
CA LYS A 82 20.62 -11.19 23.59
C LYS A 82 20.57 -11.14 22.06
N VAL A 83 21.31 -12.01 21.38
CA VAL A 83 21.31 -12.10 19.91
C VAL A 83 19.91 -12.45 19.38
N VAL A 84 19.21 -13.40 20.01
CA VAL A 84 17.84 -13.76 19.63
C VAL A 84 16.88 -12.59 19.82
N LEU A 85 16.99 -11.86 20.94
CA LEU A 85 16.15 -10.69 21.21
C LEU A 85 16.39 -9.55 20.21
N GLU A 86 17.66 -9.23 19.92
CA GLU A 86 18.03 -8.20 18.94
C GLU A 86 17.50 -8.54 17.55
N LYS A 87 17.59 -9.81 17.14
CA LYS A 87 17.04 -10.31 15.88
C LYS A 87 15.51 -10.18 15.84
N ALA A 88 14.80 -10.63 16.87
CA ALA A 88 13.35 -10.52 16.95
C ALA A 88 12.86 -9.06 16.92
N MET A 89 13.55 -8.15 17.61
CA MET A 89 13.23 -6.73 17.59
C MET A 89 13.47 -6.08 16.23
N ALA A 90 14.56 -6.46 15.54
CA ALA A 90 14.86 -5.99 14.19
C ALA A 90 13.76 -6.43 13.20
N GLU A 91 13.35 -7.70 13.25
CA GLU A 91 12.28 -8.24 12.40
C GLU A 91 10.93 -7.57 12.65
N ALA A 92 10.58 -7.35 13.92
CA ALA A 92 9.36 -6.65 14.30
C ALA A 92 9.35 -5.21 13.78
N LYS A 93 10.47 -4.48 13.96
CA LYS A 93 10.64 -3.13 13.46
C LYS A 93 10.51 -3.08 11.94
N GLU A 94 11.16 -4.00 11.24
CA GLU A 94 11.14 -4.03 9.79
C GLU A 94 9.74 -4.34 9.22
N THR A 95 9.00 -5.23 9.87
CA THR A 95 7.60 -5.53 9.51
C THR A 95 6.69 -4.33 9.75
N MET A 96 6.90 -3.62 10.86
CA MET A 96 6.18 -2.37 11.15
C MET A 96 6.49 -1.28 10.11
N ASP A 97 7.77 -1.08 9.78
CA ASP A 97 8.20 -0.08 8.80
C ASP A 97 7.60 -0.37 7.41
N LEU A 98 7.55 -1.64 6.99
CA LEU A 98 6.86 -2.04 5.76
C LEU A 98 5.35 -1.74 5.80
N GLY A 99 4.68 -2.07 6.90
CA GLY A 99 3.26 -1.83 7.08
C GLY A 99 2.93 -0.33 7.04
N MET A 100 3.71 0.49 7.73
CA MET A 100 3.56 1.94 7.72
C MET A 100 3.79 2.54 6.33
N LYS A 101 4.79 2.04 5.60
CA LYS A 101 5.06 2.47 4.23
C LYS A 101 3.88 2.17 3.31
N ALA A 102 3.37 0.94 3.33
CA ALA A 102 2.21 0.54 2.53
C ALA A 102 0.96 1.38 2.85
N GLN A 103 0.70 1.64 4.14
CA GLN A 103 -0.41 2.51 4.55
C GLN A 103 -0.24 3.93 4.02
N THR A 104 0.98 4.49 4.11
CA THR A 104 1.28 5.84 3.61
C THR A 104 1.06 5.92 2.10
N GLU A 105 1.58 4.95 1.34
CA GLU A 105 1.41 4.90 -0.11
C GLU A 105 -0.07 4.79 -0.53
N VAL A 106 -0.87 4.00 0.19
CA VAL A 106 -2.32 3.91 -0.04
C VAL A 106 -3.01 5.24 0.26
N VAL A 107 -2.70 5.88 1.40
CA VAL A 107 -3.28 7.18 1.76
C VAL A 107 -2.93 8.25 0.71
N ASP A 108 -1.66 8.33 0.31
CA ASP A 108 -1.20 9.28 -0.71
C ASP A 108 -1.94 9.09 -2.04
N LEU A 109 -2.18 7.83 -2.41
CA LEU A 109 -2.90 7.48 -3.63
C LEU A 109 -4.36 7.95 -3.57
N PHE A 110 -5.05 7.78 -2.44
CA PHE A 110 -6.41 8.28 -2.24
C PHE A 110 -6.48 9.81 -2.14
N VAL A 111 -5.51 10.46 -1.47
CA VAL A 111 -5.44 11.93 -1.40
C VAL A 111 -5.28 12.51 -2.80
N LYS A 112 -4.34 11.98 -3.60
CA LYS A 112 -4.16 12.40 -5.00
C LYS A 112 -5.44 12.21 -5.81
N ARG A 113 -6.13 11.08 -5.64
CA ARG A 113 -7.39 10.83 -6.36
C ARG A 113 -8.50 11.79 -5.93
N ALA A 114 -8.61 12.08 -4.64
CA ALA A 114 -9.58 13.04 -4.12
C ALA A 114 -9.34 14.44 -4.72
N THR A 115 -8.09 14.91 -4.75
CA THR A 115 -7.73 16.19 -5.40
C THR A 115 -8.13 16.20 -6.87
N ALA A 116 -7.78 15.15 -7.62
CA ALA A 116 -8.14 15.04 -9.03
C ALA A 116 -9.66 14.97 -9.26
N ASN A 117 -10.42 14.28 -8.40
CA ASN A 117 -11.88 14.27 -8.43
C ASN A 117 -12.47 15.69 -8.29
N PHE A 118 -11.91 16.53 -7.41
CA PHE A 118 -12.37 17.91 -7.24
C PHE A 118 -12.11 18.76 -8.49
N ASP A 119 -10.99 18.57 -9.16
CA ASP A 119 -10.65 19.33 -10.37
C ASP A 119 -11.45 18.85 -11.59
N GLU A 120 -11.67 17.54 -11.70
CA GLU A 120 -12.56 16.95 -12.72
C GLU A 120 -14.01 17.40 -12.53
N ALA A 121 -14.51 17.48 -11.29
CA ALA A 121 -15.86 17.96 -11.00
C ALA A 121 -16.07 19.44 -11.39
N LYS A 122 -15.06 20.30 -11.17
CA LYS A 122 -15.10 21.71 -11.64
C LYS A 122 -15.16 21.78 -13.16
N THR A 123 -14.41 20.91 -13.83
CA THR A 123 -14.35 20.85 -15.30
C THR A 123 -15.67 20.36 -15.90
N LEU A 124 -16.29 19.35 -15.28
CA LEU A 124 -17.60 18.82 -15.69
C LEU A 124 -18.76 19.79 -15.43
N ALA A 125 -18.61 20.71 -14.46
CA ALA A 125 -19.61 21.71 -14.12
C ALA A 125 -19.49 23.02 -14.92
N ALA A 126 -18.41 23.20 -15.69
CA ALA A 126 -18.14 24.36 -16.54
C ALA A 126 -18.71 24.19 -17.95
#